data_AF-A0A1S3MA46-F1
#
_entry.id   AF-A0A1S3MA46-F1
#
_cell.length_a   1.000
_cell.length_b   1.000
_cell.length_c   1.000
_cell.angle_alpha   90.00
_cell.angle_beta   90.00
_cell.angle_gamma   90.00
#
_symmetry.space_group_name_H-M   'P 1'
#
loop_
_entity.id
_entity.type
_entity.pdbx_description
1 polymer ?
#
loop_
_entity_poly.entity_id
_entity_poly.type
_entity_poly.pdbx_seq_one_letter_code
_entity_poly.pdbx_strand_id
1 'polypeptide(L)'
;MKLSKTPQLHSQGLKKLYSNYARHHFGNERVFRLALCSMLKKKTPDGYYHRDLFQSGPRAARTSVKRGPEPDDEELVSLSKRLVEDAVLLAMQQFMDETQHNGAASSDPARPSDNLNTNAVKTTDTSASSK
;
A
#
# COMPACT_ATOMS: atom_id res chain seq x y z
N MET A 1 16.59 -15.88 -16.90
CA MET A 1 17.42 -15.21 -17.94
C MET A 1 17.10 -15.79 -19.32
N LYS A 2 17.00 -14.98 -20.38
CA LYS A 2 16.87 -15.46 -21.77
C LYS A 2 18.25 -15.49 -22.42
N LEU A 3 18.75 -16.68 -22.80
CA LEU A 3 20.10 -16.86 -23.34
C LEU A 3 20.35 -16.09 -24.65
N SER A 4 19.31 -15.83 -25.44
CA SER A 4 19.42 -15.00 -26.66
C SER A 4 19.88 -13.57 -26.39
N LYS A 5 19.74 -13.08 -25.15
CA LYS A 5 20.24 -11.75 -24.76
C LYS A 5 21.69 -11.77 -24.28
N THR A 6 22.31 -12.94 -24.14
CA THR A 6 23.69 -13.13 -23.66
C THR A 6 24.41 -14.16 -24.53
N PRO A 7 24.85 -13.77 -25.74
CA PRO A 7 25.42 -14.71 -26.72
C PRO A 7 26.68 -15.42 -26.21
N GLN A 8 27.49 -14.76 -25.39
CA GLN A 8 28.70 -15.33 -24.78
C GLN A 8 28.39 -16.54 -23.87
N LEU A 9 27.22 -16.54 -23.22
CA LEU A 9 26.81 -17.63 -22.33
C LEU A 9 26.27 -18.84 -23.11
N HIS A 10 25.73 -18.59 -24.31
CA HIS A 10 25.26 -19.64 -25.19
C HIS A 10 26.42 -20.46 -25.77
N SER A 11 27.51 -19.79 -26.19
CA SER A 11 28.72 -20.47 -26.68
C SER A 11 29.42 -21.32 -25.60
N GLN A 12 29.19 -21.03 -24.32
CA GLN A 12 29.74 -21.79 -23.20
C GLN A 12 28.98 -23.11 -22.93
N GLY A 13 27.92 -23.41 -23.69
CA GLY A 13 27.21 -24.70 -23.60
C GLY A 13 26.30 -24.84 -22.38
N LEU A 14 25.99 -23.74 -21.68
CA LEU A 14 25.11 -23.73 -20.51
C LEU A 14 23.64 -23.90 -20.93
N LYS A 15 23.10 -25.11 -20.72
CA LYS A 15 21.77 -25.49 -21.21
C LYS A 15 20.67 -25.46 -20.15
N LYS A 16 20.98 -25.68 -18.85
CA LYS A 16 19.96 -25.81 -17.78
C LYS A 16 20.43 -25.16 -16.46
N LEU A 17 20.18 -23.87 -16.29
CA LEU A 17 20.65 -23.11 -15.12
C LEU A 17 19.71 -23.20 -13.90
N TYR A 18 18.44 -23.54 -14.09
CA TYR A 18 17.40 -23.44 -13.04
C TYR A 18 16.77 -24.79 -12.67
N SER A 19 17.49 -25.90 -12.84
CA SER A 19 17.00 -27.25 -12.51
C SER A 19 16.55 -27.38 -11.05
N ASN A 20 17.22 -26.70 -10.13
CA ASN A 20 16.92 -26.74 -8.70
C ASN A 20 15.54 -26.13 -8.37
N TYR A 21 14.98 -25.31 -9.27
CA TYR A 21 13.70 -24.64 -9.08
C TYR A 21 12.56 -25.34 -9.82
N ALA A 22 12.78 -26.52 -10.41
CA ALA A 22 11.75 -27.22 -11.20
C ALA A 22 10.48 -27.54 -10.40
N ARG A 23 10.59 -27.66 -9.06
CA ARG A 23 9.47 -27.89 -8.14
C ARG A 23 9.20 -26.71 -7.21
N HIS A 24 9.77 -25.54 -7.47
CA HIS A 24 9.62 -24.38 -6.61
C HIS A 24 8.27 -23.70 -6.85
N HIS A 25 7.50 -23.50 -5.77
CA HIS A 25 6.26 -22.73 -5.82
C HIS A 25 6.55 -21.23 -5.63
N PHE A 26 6.28 -20.41 -6.65
CA PHE A 26 6.61 -18.97 -6.64
C PHE A 26 5.53 -18.07 -6.01
N GLY A 27 4.31 -18.60 -5.80
CA GLY A 27 3.18 -17.83 -5.29
C GLY A 27 2.01 -17.78 -6.27
N ASN A 28 0.91 -17.18 -5.82
CA ASN A 28 -0.33 -17.01 -6.59
C ASN A 28 -0.53 -15.51 -6.88
N GLU A 29 -0.75 -15.16 -8.15
CA GLU A 29 -1.03 -13.78 -8.58
C GLU A 29 -2.44 -13.70 -9.17
N ARG A 30 -3.27 -12.75 -8.68
CA ARG A 30 -4.59 -12.50 -9.27
C ARG A 30 -4.44 -11.56 -10.48
N VAL A 31 -5.14 -11.86 -11.57
CA VAL A 31 -5.14 -10.98 -12.75
C VAL A 31 -5.91 -9.70 -12.42
N PHE A 32 -5.19 -8.57 -12.31
CA PHE A 32 -5.81 -7.26 -12.03
C PHE A 32 -5.76 -6.29 -13.21
N ARG A 33 -4.88 -6.51 -14.19
CA ARG A 33 -4.61 -5.54 -15.27
C ARG A 33 -4.07 -6.20 -16.54
N LEU A 34 -4.68 -5.85 -17.67
CA LEU A 34 -4.16 -6.13 -19.00
C LEU A 34 -3.58 -4.85 -19.62
N ALA A 35 -2.55 -5.01 -20.46
CA ALA A 35 -1.81 -3.89 -21.02
C ALA A 35 -1.33 -4.20 -22.43
N LEU A 36 -1.50 -3.25 -23.35
CA LEU A 36 -0.81 -3.28 -24.64
C LEU A 36 0.56 -2.61 -24.49
N CYS A 37 1.62 -3.39 -24.66
CA CYS A 37 2.99 -2.95 -24.42
C CYS A 37 3.85 -3.10 -25.68
N SER A 38 4.67 -2.10 -25.95
CA SER A 38 5.66 -2.17 -27.02
C SER A 38 6.92 -2.89 -26.55
N MET A 39 7.40 -3.83 -27.38
CA MET A 39 8.59 -4.64 -27.10
C MET A 39 9.89 -4.00 -27.61
N LEU A 40 9.80 -3.00 -28.51
CA LEU A 40 10.95 -2.36 -29.16
C LEU A 40 11.22 -0.95 -28.63
N LYS A 41 10.22 -0.30 -28.04
CA LYS A 41 10.40 1.02 -27.41
C LYS A 41 11.23 0.91 -26.13
N LYS A 42 11.89 2.03 -25.77
CA LYS A 42 12.66 2.13 -24.53
C LYS A 42 11.75 1.86 -23.33
N LYS A 43 12.22 1.00 -22.42
CA LYS A 43 11.57 0.73 -21.14
C LYS A 43 11.41 2.00 -20.31
N THR A 44 10.42 2.00 -19.43
CA THR A 44 10.23 3.06 -18.43
C THR A 44 11.39 3.07 -17.42
N PRO A 45 11.59 4.17 -16.67
CA PRO A 45 12.68 4.27 -15.70
C PRO A 45 12.64 3.21 -14.59
N ASP A 46 11.45 2.66 -14.30
CA ASP A 46 11.23 1.54 -13.37
C ASP A 46 11.53 0.14 -13.97
N GLY A 47 11.94 0.07 -15.24
CA GLY A 47 12.27 -1.17 -15.94
C GLY A 47 11.09 -1.89 -16.61
N TYR A 48 9.87 -1.33 -16.51
CA TYR A 48 8.67 -1.88 -17.15
C TYR A 48 8.66 -1.63 -18.66
N TYR A 49 7.81 -2.36 -19.39
CA TYR A 49 7.65 -2.15 -20.82
C TYR A 49 6.88 -0.86 -21.10
N HIS A 50 7.25 -0.17 -22.18
CA HIS A 50 6.52 1.01 -22.64
C HIS A 50 5.08 0.62 -23.01
N ARG A 51 4.10 1.34 -22.48
CA ARG A 51 2.68 1.06 -22.71
C ARG A 51 2.11 2.03 -23.72
N ASP A 52 1.65 1.48 -24.85
CA ASP A 52 0.98 2.26 -25.88
C ASP A 52 -0.49 2.36 -25.49
N LEU A 53 -0.79 3.33 -24.62
CA LEU A 53 -2.17 3.77 -24.44
C LEU A 53 -2.47 4.73 -25.59
N PHE A 54 -3.63 4.59 -26.25
CA PHE A 54 -4.15 5.63 -27.14
C PHE A 54 -4.03 6.98 -26.42
N GLN A 55 -3.12 7.83 -26.90
CA GLN A 55 -2.91 9.17 -26.39
C GLN A 55 -4.05 10.05 -26.91
N SER A 56 -5.18 10.07 -26.21
CA SER A 56 -6.07 11.23 -26.27
C SER A 56 -5.66 12.20 -25.16
N GLY A 57 -4.76 13.13 -25.49
CA GLY A 57 -4.52 14.33 -24.71
C GLY A 57 -3.65 14.16 -23.44
N PRO A 58 -3.28 15.29 -22.81
CA PRO A 58 -2.00 15.47 -22.12
C PRO A 58 -2.06 14.91 -20.69
N ARG A 59 -2.06 13.59 -20.57
CA ARG A 59 -1.63 12.81 -19.40
C ARG A 59 -1.89 11.36 -19.78
N ALA A 60 -0.90 10.77 -20.45
CA ALA A 60 -0.76 9.31 -20.51
C ALA A 60 -1.10 8.77 -19.13
N ALA A 61 -2.09 7.87 -19.08
CA ALA A 61 -2.78 7.47 -17.86
C ALA A 61 -1.79 7.04 -16.77
N ARG A 62 -1.38 8.01 -15.95
CA ARG A 62 -1.38 7.83 -14.52
C ARG A 62 -2.76 7.25 -14.25
N THR A 63 -2.82 6.20 -13.46
CA THR A 63 -3.96 5.96 -12.59
C THR A 63 -4.11 7.13 -11.61
N SER A 64 -4.16 8.37 -12.10
CA SER A 64 -4.91 9.43 -11.46
C SER A 64 -6.33 8.92 -11.52
N VAL A 65 -6.85 8.46 -10.39
CA VAL A 65 -8.08 8.98 -9.77
C VAL A 65 -9.03 9.68 -10.75
N LYS A 66 -9.33 9.06 -11.88
CA LYS A 66 -10.67 9.08 -12.41
C LYS A 66 -11.35 8.13 -11.46
N ARG A 67 -12.29 8.65 -10.66
CA ARG A 67 -13.24 7.78 -9.96
C ARG A 67 -13.53 6.65 -10.95
N GLY A 68 -13.23 5.42 -10.55
CA GLY A 68 -13.64 4.28 -11.37
C GLY A 68 -15.15 4.39 -11.61
N PRO A 69 -15.74 3.51 -12.43
CA PRO A 69 -17.13 3.17 -12.22
C PRO A 69 -17.33 3.06 -10.70
N GLU A 70 -18.32 3.77 -10.17
CA GLU A 70 -18.68 3.68 -8.76
C GLU A 70 -18.60 2.20 -8.37
N PRO A 71 -17.78 1.85 -7.36
CA PRO A 71 -17.59 0.45 -7.00
C PRO A 71 -18.98 -0.12 -6.77
N ASP A 72 -19.29 -1.21 -7.47
CA ASP A 72 -20.59 -1.85 -7.39
C ASP A 72 -20.90 -2.16 -5.92
N ASP A 73 -22.17 -2.12 -5.53
CA ASP A 73 -22.57 -2.30 -4.13
C ASP A 73 -22.03 -3.64 -3.57
N GLU A 74 -21.89 -4.66 -4.41
CA GLU A 74 -21.26 -5.94 -4.07
C GLU A 74 -19.77 -5.83 -3.73
N GLU A 75 -19.00 -4.98 -4.42
CA GLU A 75 -17.58 -4.74 -4.15
C GLU A 75 -17.40 -3.96 -2.84
N LEU A 76 -18.29 -3.01 -2.55
CA LEU A 76 -18.29 -2.25 -1.30
C LEU A 76 -18.61 -3.13 -0.08
N VAL A 77 -19.61 -4.00 -0.21
CA VAL A 77 -19.94 -4.99 0.83
C VAL A 77 -18.78 -5.97 1.02
N SER A 78 -18.16 -6.43 -0.06
CA SER A 78 -17.00 -7.32 0.02
C SER A 78 -15.78 -6.64 0.65
N LEU A 79 -15.56 -5.35 0.38
CA LEU A 79 -14.47 -4.57 0.97
C LEU A 79 -14.71 -4.33 2.47
N SER A 80 -15.92 -3.93 2.87
CA SER A 80 -16.25 -3.69 4.27
C SER A 80 -16.10 -4.96 5.12
N LYS A 81 -16.55 -6.11 4.61
CA LYS A 81 -16.34 -7.41 5.25
C LYS A 81 -14.87 -7.72 5.49
N ARG A 82 -14.02 -7.53 4.47
CA ARG A 82 -12.57 -7.79 4.57
C ARG A 82 -11.87 -6.87 5.56
N LEU A 83 -12.23 -5.58 5.58
CA LEU A 83 -11.66 -4.63 6.53
C LEU A 83 -12.00 -4.99 7.98
N VAL A 84 -13.22 -5.47 8.23
CA VAL A 84 -13.64 -5.96 9.56
C VAL A 84 -12.89 -7.23 9.92
N GLU A 85 -12.81 -8.21 9.01
CA GLU A 85 -12.08 -9.47 9.24
C GLU A 85 -10.60 -9.21 9.56
N ASP A 86 -9.94 -8.35 8.78
CA ASP A 86 -8.53 -8.00 8.99
C ASP A 86 -8.34 -7.27 10.34
N ALA A 87 -9.21 -6.34 10.70
CA ALA A 87 -9.14 -5.63 11.97
C ALA A 87 -9.33 -6.58 13.17
N VAL A 88 -10.25 -7.54 13.07
CA VAL A 88 -10.46 -8.57 14.10
C VAL A 88 -9.25 -9.46 14.24
N LEU A 89 -8.68 -9.94 13.13
CA LEU A 89 -7.46 -10.76 13.15
C LEU A 89 -6.29 -10.02 13.77
N LEU A 90 -6.09 -8.75 13.43
CA LEU A 90 -5.04 -7.91 14.02
C LEU A 90 -5.27 -7.68 15.52
N ALA A 91 -6.51 -7.41 15.94
CA ALA A 91 -6.84 -7.24 17.35
C ALA A 91 -6.63 -8.53 18.16
N MET A 92 -6.97 -9.69 17.58
CA MET A 92 -6.72 -10.99 18.21
C MET A 92 -5.22 -11.28 18.33
N GLN A 93 -4.45 -11.02 17.29
CA GLN A 93 -3.00 -11.17 17.31
C GLN A 93 -2.37 -10.25 18.36
N GLN A 94 -2.75 -8.97 18.36
CA GLN A 94 -2.30 -8.00 19.35
C GLN A 94 -2.63 -8.45 20.78
N PHE A 95 -3.85 -8.95 21.01
CA PHE A 95 -4.25 -9.47 22.31
C PHE A 95 -3.38 -10.66 22.74
N MET A 96 -3.10 -11.60 21.82
CA MET A 96 -2.23 -12.74 22.08
C MET A 96 -0.81 -12.31 22.40
N ASP A 97 -0.26 -11.36 21.65
CA ASP A 97 1.09 -10.83 21.88
C ASP A 97 1.18 -10.10 23.23
N GLU A 98 0.21 -9.23 23.54
CA GLU A 98 0.15 -8.49 24.81
C GLU A 98 -0.03 -9.41 26.03
N THR A 99 -0.88 -10.43 25.94
CA THR A 99 -1.10 -11.37 27.06
C THR A 99 0.08 -12.29 27.30
N GLN A 100 0.86 -12.65 26.27
CA GLN A 100 2.05 -13.49 26.44
C GLN A 100 3.27 -12.69 26.88
N HIS A 101 3.37 -11.41 26.53
CA HIS A 101 4.57 -10.59 26.77
C HIS A 101 4.48 -9.78 28.09
N ASN A 102 3.28 -9.55 28.63
CA ASN A 102 3.10 -8.97 29.97
C ASN A 102 3.34 -9.95 31.14
N GLY A 103 3.67 -11.21 30.87
CA GLY A 103 4.07 -12.17 31.90
C GLY A 103 5.48 -11.95 32.48
N ALA A 104 6.30 -11.08 31.87
CA ALA A 104 7.69 -10.87 32.28
C ALA A 104 8.21 -9.44 31.98
N ALA A 105 7.50 -8.40 32.41
CA ALA A 105 8.11 -7.08 32.60
C ALA A 105 7.35 -6.28 33.66
N SER A 106 8.11 -5.88 34.67
CA SER A 106 7.76 -5.29 35.95
C SER A 106 7.39 -3.79 35.90
N SER A 107 6.57 -3.39 36.88
CA SER A 107 6.62 -2.14 37.66
C SER A 107 6.71 -0.79 36.94
N ASP A 108 5.60 -0.05 36.88
CA ASP A 108 5.34 1.18 37.67
C ASP A 108 4.12 1.95 37.10
N PRO A 109 3.09 2.29 37.90
CA PRO A 109 1.99 3.12 37.43
C PRO A 109 2.21 4.59 37.84
N ALA A 110 2.80 5.40 36.96
CA ALA A 110 2.79 6.86 37.11
C ALA A 110 1.77 7.48 36.15
N ARG A 111 0.64 7.90 36.74
CA ARG A 111 -0.53 8.60 36.17
C ARG A 111 -0.18 9.75 35.20
N PRO A 112 -1.02 10.04 34.19
CA PRO A 112 -1.04 11.37 33.57
C PRO A 112 -1.80 12.35 34.48
N SER A 113 -1.15 13.46 34.81
CA SER A 113 -1.75 14.60 35.50
C SER A 113 -2.66 15.38 34.53
N ASP A 114 -3.92 15.58 34.93
CA ASP A 114 -4.84 16.51 34.27
C ASP A 114 -4.51 17.94 34.70
N ASN A 115 -3.96 18.74 33.78
CA ASN A 115 -3.73 20.16 34.01
C ASN A 115 -4.82 20.97 33.29
N LEU A 116 -5.90 21.27 34.00
CA LEU A 116 -6.86 22.31 33.64
C LEU A 116 -6.16 23.67 33.72
N ASN A 117 -5.87 24.28 32.57
CA ASN A 117 -5.43 25.67 32.54
C ASN A 117 -6.65 26.60 32.44
N THR A 118 -7.03 27.17 33.58
CA THR A 118 -7.92 28.31 33.71
C THR A 118 -7.14 29.61 33.47
N ASN A 119 -7.31 30.22 32.29
CA ASN A 119 -6.93 31.62 32.09
C ASN A 119 -8.19 32.49 32.04
N ALA A 120 -8.50 33.09 33.18
CA ALA A 120 -9.35 34.26 33.28
C ALA A 120 -8.47 35.52 33.39
N VAL A 121 -9.06 36.67 33.03
CA VAL A 121 -8.62 38.06 33.37
C VAL A 121 -7.62 38.65 32.33
N LYS A 122 -7.81 39.82 31.69
CA LYS A 122 -8.81 40.91 31.77
C LYS A 122 -8.61 41.90 30.59
N THR A 123 -9.71 42.55 30.19
CA THR A 123 -9.88 43.96 29.74
C THR A 123 -9.01 44.59 28.65
N THR A 124 -9.67 45.22 27.66
CA THR A 124 -9.79 46.70 27.56
C THR A 124 -10.89 47.11 26.58
N ASP A 125 -11.89 47.83 27.12
CA ASP A 125 -12.57 49.05 26.63
C ASP A 125 -12.93 49.24 25.15
N THR A 126 -14.21 49.52 24.87
CA THR A 126 -14.64 50.75 24.17
C THR A 126 -16.12 51.03 24.45
N SER A 127 -16.37 52.31 24.70
CA SER A 127 -17.52 53.03 25.22
C SER A 127 -18.75 53.18 24.31
N ALA A 128 -19.91 53.38 24.97
CA ALA A 128 -21.06 54.24 24.63
C ALA A 128 -21.82 53.97 23.30
N SER A 129 -23.14 54.03 23.20
CA SER A 129 -24.06 55.00 23.79
C SER A 129 -25.49 54.44 23.88
N SER A 130 -26.23 55.04 24.81
CA SER A 130 -27.58 54.73 25.24
C SER A 130 -28.65 55.43 24.39
N LYS A 131 -29.85 54.83 24.43
CA LYS A 131 -31.22 55.37 24.20
C LYS A 131 -31.65 55.71 22.78
#